data_AF-A0A2W6W465-F1
#
_entry.id   AF-A0A2W6W465-F1
#
_cell.length_a   1.000
_cell.length_b   1.000
_cell.length_c   1.000
_cell.angle_alpha   90.00
_cell.angle_beta   90.00
_cell.angle_gamma   90.00
#
_symmetry.space_group_name_H-M   'P 1'
#
loop_
_entity.id
_entity.type
_entity.pdbx_description
1 polymer ?
#
loop_
_entity_poly.entity_id
_entity_poly.type
_entity_poly.pdbx_seq_one_letter_code
_entity_poly.pdbx_strand_id
1 'polypeptide(L)'
;MTSFAAVIAIVAQDFGVTAAEVTGTGQEQRVAEPRQIAMYLCRRARPKAGVRRIGDVFGRAGNTVCRSVHLVERRRRAPAIDALLSRLEARLDAVRTPFETKEISHVR
;
A
#
# COMPACT_ATOMS: atom_id res chain seq x y z
N MET A 1 -13.21 -3.59 -4.56
CA MET A 1 -12.43 -2.52 -3.86
C MET A 1 -11.09 -3.11 -3.49
N THR A 2 -9.96 -2.58 -3.95
CA THR A 2 -8.64 -3.20 -3.74
C THR A 2 -8.30 -3.28 -2.25
N SER A 3 -7.85 -4.44 -1.77
CA SER A 3 -7.49 -4.65 -0.36
C SER A 3 -6.08 -4.17 -0.05
N PHE A 4 -5.80 -3.83 1.22
CA PHE A 4 -4.44 -3.46 1.63
C PHE A 4 -3.47 -4.63 1.46
N ALA A 5 -3.94 -5.86 1.70
CA ALA A 5 -3.16 -7.07 1.44
C ALA A 5 -2.77 -7.21 -0.03
N ALA A 6 -3.69 -6.92 -0.97
CA ALA A 6 -3.38 -6.94 -2.39
C ALA A 6 -2.32 -5.89 -2.78
N VAL A 7 -2.41 -4.68 -2.21
CA VAL A 7 -1.39 -3.63 -2.40
C VAL A 7 -0.02 -4.12 -1.93
N ILE A 8 0.06 -4.65 -0.71
CA ILE A 8 1.32 -5.13 -0.13
C ILE A 8 1.90 -6.26 -0.97
N ALA A 9 1.09 -7.25 -1.36
CA ALA A 9 1.55 -8.39 -2.15
C ALA A 9 2.09 -7.96 -3.52
N ILE A 10 1.37 -7.09 -4.23
CA ILE A 10 1.78 -6.61 -5.56
C ILE A 10 3.08 -5.81 -5.48
N VAL A 11 3.20 -4.91 -4.49
CA VAL A 11 4.42 -4.13 -4.29
C VAL A 11 5.59 -5.03 -3.87
N ALA A 12 5.37 -5.96 -2.94
CA ALA A 12 6.41 -6.89 -2.51
C ALA A 12 6.97 -7.70 -3.69
N GLN A 13 6.07 -8.27 -4.51
CA GLN A 13 6.45 -9.00 -5.72
C GLN A 13 7.22 -8.12 -6.72
N ASP A 14 6.82 -6.86 -6.88
CA ASP A 14 7.45 -5.94 -7.83
C ASP A 14 8.89 -5.58 -7.45
N PHE A 15 9.16 -5.51 -6.14
CA PHE A 15 10.47 -5.13 -5.59
C PHE A 15 11.33 -6.35 -5.21
N GLY A 16 10.84 -7.58 -5.43
CA GLY A 16 11.56 -8.80 -5.07
C GLY A 16 11.76 -8.97 -3.56
N VAL A 17 10.85 -8.43 -2.75
CA VAL A 17 10.83 -8.56 -1.28
C VAL A 17 9.58 -9.32 -0.84
N THR A 18 9.54 -9.74 0.41
CA THR A 18 8.37 -10.40 1.00
C THR A 18 7.37 -9.39 1.58
N ALA A 19 6.10 -9.79 1.67
CA ALA A 19 5.08 -8.97 2.35
C ALA A 19 5.46 -8.69 3.81
N ALA A 20 6.08 -9.66 4.50
CA ALA A 20 6.55 -9.53 5.87
C ALA A 20 7.65 -8.47 6.02
N GLU A 21 8.58 -8.38 5.07
CA GLU A 21 9.59 -7.32 5.06
C GLU A 21 8.93 -5.94 4.86
N VAL A 22 7.99 -5.84 3.92
CA VAL A 22 7.22 -4.60 3.66
C VAL A 22 6.46 -4.14 4.91
N THR A 23 5.83 -5.02 5.67
CA THR A 23 5.13 -4.67 6.92
C THR A 23 6.04 -4.64 8.16
N GLY A 24 7.30 -5.06 8.03
CA GLY A 24 8.24 -5.20 9.13
C GLY A 24 8.91 -3.90 9.59
N THR A 25 9.87 -4.05 10.50
CA THR A 25 10.61 -2.93 11.10
C THR A 25 11.85 -2.49 10.31
N GLY A 26 12.35 -3.34 9.39
CA GLY A 26 13.58 -3.13 8.64
C GLY A 26 13.68 -1.77 7.94
N GLN A 27 14.83 -1.12 8.07
CA GLN A 27 15.08 0.26 7.61
C GLN A 27 15.96 0.34 6.36
N GLU A 28 16.52 -0.78 5.91
CA GLU A 28 17.29 -0.87 4.67
C GLU A 28 16.48 -0.32 3.49
N GLN A 29 17.13 0.43 2.60
CA GLN A 29 16.46 1.07 1.45
C GLN A 29 15.65 0.07 0.62
N ARG A 30 16.20 -1.15 0.42
CA ARG A 30 15.55 -2.25 -0.31
C ARG A 30 14.16 -2.62 0.22
N VAL A 31 13.89 -2.36 1.51
CA VAL A 31 12.60 -2.63 2.16
C VAL A 31 11.83 -1.34 2.47
N ALA A 32 12.52 -0.27 2.86
CA ALA A 32 11.90 0.99 3.21
C ALA A 32 11.18 1.64 2.01
N GLU A 33 11.76 1.55 0.82
CA GLU A 33 11.18 2.08 -0.41
C GLU A 33 9.87 1.39 -0.82
N PRO A 34 9.81 0.04 -0.96
CA PRO A 34 8.55 -0.63 -1.25
C PRO A 34 7.51 -0.38 -0.16
N ARG A 35 7.89 -0.27 1.11
CA ARG A 35 6.95 0.10 2.19
C ARG A 35 6.33 1.46 2.00
N GLN A 36 7.12 2.48 1.67
CA GLN A 36 6.62 3.83 1.44
C GLN A 36 5.67 3.88 0.24
N ILE A 37 6.02 3.17 -0.84
CA ILE A 37 5.17 3.05 -2.04
C ILE A 37 3.88 2.29 -1.73
N ALA A 38 3.94 1.21 -0.94
CA ALA A 38 2.75 0.48 -0.52
C ALA A 38 1.82 1.36 0.34
N MET A 39 2.35 2.15 1.28
CA MET A 39 1.56 3.11 2.06
C MET A 39 0.89 4.17 1.16
N TYR A 40 1.63 4.68 0.17
CA TYR A 40 1.11 5.61 -0.82
C TYR A 40 -0.06 5.01 -1.61
N LEU A 41 0.14 3.81 -2.17
CA LEU A 41 -0.88 3.12 -2.97
C LEU A 41 -2.10 2.71 -2.13
N CYS A 42 -1.92 2.31 -0.86
CA CYS A 42 -3.03 2.08 0.07
C CYS A 42 -3.90 3.34 0.25
N ARG A 43 -3.27 4.53 0.36
CA ARG A 43 -3.98 5.80 0.48
C ARG A 43 -4.72 6.18 -0.80
N ARG A 44 -4.13 5.91 -1.97
CA ARG A 44 -4.74 6.12 -3.29
C ARG A 44 -5.91 5.16 -3.55
N ALA A 45 -5.74 3.89 -3.24
CA ALA A 45 -6.75 2.84 -3.46
C ALA A 45 -7.94 2.95 -2.50
N ARG A 46 -7.74 3.47 -1.28
CA ARG A 46 -8.80 3.70 -0.29
C ARG A 46 -8.74 5.12 0.30
N PRO A 47 -9.20 6.15 -0.43
CA PRO A 47 -9.16 7.54 0.05
C PRO A 47 -9.93 7.78 1.35
N LYS A 48 -11.00 7.02 1.59
CA LYS A 48 -11.83 7.09 2.81
C LYS A 48 -11.18 6.44 4.03
N ALA A 49 -10.14 5.62 3.86
CA ALA A 49 -9.47 4.99 4.98
C ALA A 49 -8.53 5.99 5.68
N GLY A 50 -8.70 6.18 6.98
CA GLY A 50 -7.82 7.07 7.76
C GLY A 50 -6.36 6.59 7.78
N VAL A 51 -5.41 7.53 7.90
CA VAL A 51 -3.97 7.24 7.93
C VAL A 51 -3.56 6.35 9.10
N ARG A 52 -4.30 6.40 10.22
CA ARG A 52 -4.11 5.50 11.36
C ARG A 52 -4.38 4.05 10.97
N ARG A 53 -5.51 3.78 10.30
CA ARG A 53 -5.88 2.44 9.84
C ARG A 53 -4.86 1.87 8.85
N ILE A 54 -4.31 2.71 7.97
CA ILE A 54 -3.21 2.30 7.09
C ILE A 54 -1.98 1.96 7.95
N GLY A 55 -1.63 2.83 8.91
CA GLY A 55 -0.50 2.62 9.83
C GLY A 55 -0.58 1.29 10.60
N ASP A 56 -1.76 0.93 11.10
CA ASP A 56 -1.98 -0.32 11.83
C ASP A 56 -1.62 -1.56 10.99
N VAL A 57 -1.88 -1.54 9.67
CA VAL A 57 -1.51 -2.62 8.74
C VAL A 57 0.01 -2.78 8.60
N PHE A 58 0.75 -1.67 8.68
CA PHE A 58 2.21 -1.66 8.53
C PHE A 58 2.94 -1.66 9.88
N GLY A 59 2.23 -1.72 11.01
CA GLY A 59 2.82 -1.55 12.35
C GLY A 59 3.50 -0.18 12.54
N ARG A 60 2.97 0.88 11.91
CA ARG A 60 3.53 2.24 11.97
C ARG A 60 2.52 3.27 12.45
N ALA A 61 3.03 4.36 13.04
CA ALA A 61 2.21 5.49 13.40
C ALA A 61 1.64 6.20 12.14
N GLY A 62 0.46 6.81 12.28
CA GLY A 62 -0.19 7.52 11.17
C GLY A 62 0.65 8.66 10.58
N ASN A 63 1.50 9.31 11.39
CA ASN A 63 2.44 10.33 10.91
C ASN A 63 3.49 9.75 9.95
N THR A 64 3.94 8.52 10.15
CA THR A 64 4.86 7.80 9.26
C THR A 64 4.20 7.55 7.91
N VAL A 65 2.91 7.18 7.91
CA VAL A 65 2.13 7.04 6.68
C VAL A 65 2.04 8.37 5.93
N CYS A 66 1.67 9.46 6.61
CA CYS A 66 1.61 10.80 5.98
C CYS A 66 2.96 11.21 5.39
N ARG A 67 4.06 11.01 6.12
CA ARG A 67 5.42 11.30 5.63
C ARG A 67 5.76 10.49 4.40
N SER A 68 5.41 9.20 4.38
CA SER A 68 5.64 8.31 3.24
C SER A 68 4.82 8.73 2.02
N VAL A 69 3.54 9.06 2.22
CA VAL A 69 2.66 9.56 1.16
C VAL A 69 3.22 10.85 0.55
N HIS A 70 3.59 11.85 1.35
CA HIS A 70 4.17 13.10 0.86
C HIS A 70 5.53 12.90 0.17
N LEU A 71 6.35 11.97 0.67
CA LEU A 71 7.61 11.61 0.05
C LEU A 71 7.40 11.02 -1.35
N VAL A 72 6.49 10.06 -1.48
CA VAL A 72 6.20 9.41 -2.77
C VAL A 72 5.53 10.40 -3.74
N GLU A 73 4.59 11.23 -3.28
CA GLU A 73 3.99 12.30 -4.09
C GLU A 73 5.06 13.27 -4.65
N ARG A 74 6.03 13.66 -3.82
CA ARG A 74 7.14 14.51 -4.29
C ARG A 74 7.98 13.78 -5.34
N ARG A 75 8.27 12.49 -5.13
CA ARG A 75 9.08 11.67 -6.06
C ARG A 75 8.35 11.35 -7.37
N ARG A 76 7.00 11.29 -7.36
CA ARG A 76 6.16 11.06 -8.55
C ARG A 76 6.41 12.05 -9.67
N ARG A 77 6.93 13.24 -9.37
CA ARG A 77 7.34 14.23 -10.40
C ARG A 77 8.44 13.72 -11.34
N ALA A 78 9.22 12.73 -10.91
CA ALA A 78 10.23 12.10 -11.76
C ALA A 78 9.57 11.07 -12.69
N PRO A 79 9.81 11.11 -14.02
CA PRO A 79 9.15 10.21 -14.98
C PRO A 79 9.31 8.72 -14.66
N ALA A 80 10.48 8.31 -14.18
CA ALA A 80 10.74 6.92 -13.80
C ALA A 80 9.84 6.45 -12.63
N ILE A 81 9.59 7.33 -11.66
CA ILE A 81 8.73 7.02 -10.51
C ILE A 81 7.26 7.05 -10.92
N ASP A 82 6.85 8.00 -11.76
CA ASP A 82 5.48 8.03 -12.26
C ASP A 82 5.16 6.76 -13.07
N ALA A 83 6.05 6.35 -13.99
CA ALA A 83 5.88 5.13 -14.77
C ALA A 83 5.78 3.88 -13.87
N LEU A 84 6.60 3.80 -12.82
CA LEU A 84 6.52 2.74 -11.81
C LEU A 84 5.17 2.73 -11.10
N LEU A 85 4.72 3.89 -10.61
CA LEU A 85 3.44 4.01 -9.90
C LEU A 85 2.27 3.69 -10.82
N SER A 86 2.25 4.20 -12.06
CA SER A 86 1.21 3.90 -13.05
C SER A 86 1.13 2.41 -13.36
N ARG A 87 2.28 1.74 -13.48
CA ARG A 87 2.32 0.27 -13.69
C ARG A 87 1.74 -0.49 -12.50
N LEU A 88 2.06 -0.08 -11.27
CA LEU A 88 1.51 -0.68 -10.05
C LEU A 88 0.01 -0.39 -9.90
N GLU A 89 -0.44 0.84 -10.18
CA GLU A 89 -1.85 1.24 -10.20
C GLU A 89 -2.64 0.36 -11.20
N ALA A 90 -2.13 0.18 -12.42
CA ALA A 90 -2.75 -0.68 -13.43
C ALA A 90 -2.84 -2.16 -12.99
N ARG A 91 -1.79 -2.70 -12.36
CA ARG A 91 -1.81 -4.06 -11.79
C ARG A 91 -2.84 -4.19 -10.67
N LEU A 92 -2.99 -3.17 -9.83
CA LEU A 92 -3.95 -3.15 -8.73
C LEU A 92 -5.39 -3.08 -9.22
N ASP A 93 -5.64 -2.37 -10.31
CA ASP A 93 -6.96 -2.31 -10.95
C ASP A 93 -7.35 -3.65 -11.58
N ALA A 94 -6.40 -4.37 -12.18
CA ALA A 94 -6.64 -5.71 -12.73
C ALA A 94 -7.04 -6.75 -11.66
N VAL A 95 -6.55 -6.60 -10.43
CA VAL A 95 -6.82 -7.51 -9.30
C VAL A 95 -8.01 -7.03 -8.44
N ARG A 96 -8.72 -5.99 -8.87
CA ARG A 96 -9.88 -5.45 -8.14
C ARG A 96 -11.03 -6.45 -8.14
N THR A 97 -11.01 -7.39 -7.20
CA THR A 97 -12.11 -8.33 -7.03
C THR A 97 -13.40 -7.57 -6.70
N PRO A 98 -14.51 -7.90 -7.39
CA PRO A 98 -15.83 -7.71 -6.82
C PRO A 98 -15.98 -8.68 -5.64
N PHE A 99 -16.76 -8.33 -4.62
CA PHE A 99 -17.18 -9.19 -3.50
C PHE A 99 -16.26 -9.36 -2.28
N GLU A 100 -16.54 -8.55 -1.26
CA GLU A 100 -16.48 -8.98 0.14
C GLU A 100 -17.85 -8.65 0.76
N THR A 101 -18.88 -9.36 0.31
CA THR A 101 -20.18 -9.42 0.99
C THR A 101 -20.16 -10.70 1.81
N LYS A 102 -19.64 -10.61 3.03
CA LYS A 102 -20.13 -11.44 4.12
C LYS A 102 -20.79 -10.48 5.09
N GLU A 103 -22.07 -10.23 4.85
CA GLU A 103 -22.98 -10.09 5.97
C GLU A 103 -22.75 -11.32 6.86
N ILE A 104 -22.19 -11.09 8.04
CA ILE A 104 -22.36 -12.02 9.15
C ILE A 104 -23.73 -11.67 9.72
N SER A 105 -24.76 -12.15 9.05
CA SER A 105 -26.03 -12.46 9.69
C SER A 105 -25.78 -13.70 10.56
N HIS A 106 -26.21 -13.63 11.82
CA HIS A 106 -26.01 -14.56 12.95
C HIS A 106 -24.75 -14.28 13.79
N VAL A 107 -24.93 -13.71 14.98
CA VAL A 107 -25.28 -14.48 16.19
C VAL A 107 -25.81 -13.51 17.27
N ARG A 108 -27.07 -13.79 17.67
CA ARG A 108 -27.85 -13.31 18.83
C ARG A 108 -28.36 -11.87 18.83
#